data_AF-A0A1B2J0V9-F1
#
_entry.id   AF-A0A1B2J0V9-F1
#
_cell.length_a   1.000
_cell.length_b   1.000
_cell.length_c   1.000
_cell.angle_alpha   90.00
_cell.angle_beta   90.00
_cell.angle_gamma   90.00
#
_symmetry.space_group_name_H-M   'P 1'
#
loop_
_entity.id
_entity.type
_entity.pdbx_description
1 polymer ?
#
loop_
_entity_poly.entity_id
_entity_poly.type
_entity_poly.pdbx_seq_one_letter_code
_entity_poly.pdbx_strand_id
1 'polypeptide(L)'
;MNATQLIQYLSPTSPRRIRVIENLLIGKRSVSTLYWGMRYDLLNWLGYQKHLTREEMETAVADTADQGLITVNDLQAALTPAGIAQQTADQSVHYQPQALDIRLSVDIPQFWQRLLLAVQVVSEYSYHNRQYYPLRADYRNQRVVKQWFSAHKADVTTTLPEALTLFLQTQPTTVADLFGQLLMGHDTPGYTLRQLTEAGTMTVAEAQLMETDAICQFAKQLMQAPNHVLRPLLAGLQQSPVSDSALATLNAFQQGQSFDQISQRRRLKPSTVREHLLEAAIFLPVTAIPYDQLLPTEIQDVFRTRLTGPIDDWQYETVRDDAIEFWQFRLYAILRSKQT
;
A
#
# COMPACT_ATOMS: atom_id res chain seq x y z
N MET A 1 3.45 -14.12 -9.77
CA MET A 1 4.72 -13.64 -9.18
C MET A 1 5.86 -14.49 -9.73
N ASN A 2 7.07 -13.97 -9.89
CA ASN A 2 8.24 -14.75 -10.34
C ASN A 2 9.38 -14.75 -9.29
N ALA A 3 10.45 -15.51 -9.54
CA ALA A 3 11.60 -15.65 -8.66
C ALA A 3 12.26 -14.30 -8.32
N THR A 4 12.46 -13.44 -9.33
CA THR A 4 13.04 -12.10 -9.18
C THR A 4 12.19 -11.23 -8.24
N GLN A 5 10.87 -11.30 -8.34
CA GLN A 5 9.97 -10.56 -7.46
C GLN A 5 9.99 -11.08 -6.02
N LEU A 6 10.07 -12.40 -5.82
CA LEU A 6 10.06 -12.98 -4.48
C LEU A 6 11.24 -12.49 -3.64
N ILE A 7 12.45 -12.46 -4.20
CA ILE A 7 13.64 -12.04 -3.47
C ILE A 7 13.57 -10.57 -3.03
N GLN A 8 12.84 -9.70 -3.73
CA GLN A 8 12.62 -8.31 -3.32
C GLN A 8 11.80 -8.20 -2.03
N TYR A 9 11.00 -9.21 -1.69
CA TYR A 9 10.23 -9.27 -0.45
C TYR A 9 10.97 -9.96 0.70
N LEU A 10 12.21 -10.42 0.50
CA LEU A 10 13.02 -11.08 1.53
C LEU A 10 14.02 -10.11 2.17
N SER A 11 14.46 -10.41 3.39
CA SER A 11 15.47 -9.61 4.08
C SER A 11 16.86 -10.20 3.83
N PRO A 12 17.90 -9.35 3.61
CA PRO A 12 19.28 -9.80 3.52
C PRO A 12 19.84 -10.29 4.87
N THR A 13 19.18 -9.96 5.99
CA THR A 13 19.70 -10.23 7.34
C THR A 13 18.86 -11.19 8.17
N SER A 14 17.64 -11.52 7.74
CA SER A 14 16.73 -12.34 8.57
C SER A 14 15.75 -13.16 7.72
N PRO A 15 15.42 -14.39 8.14
CA PRO A 15 14.42 -15.20 7.47
C PRO A 15 13.03 -14.56 7.56
N ARG A 16 12.24 -14.70 6.50
CA ARG A 16 10.85 -14.21 6.45
C ARG A 16 9.88 -15.34 6.18
N ARG A 17 8.71 -15.29 6.83
CA ARG A 17 7.64 -16.28 6.68
C ARG A 17 6.95 -16.08 5.33
N ILE A 18 7.04 -17.07 4.44
CA ILE A 18 6.45 -17.00 3.08
C ILE A 18 4.94 -16.74 3.14
N ARG A 19 4.24 -17.43 4.06
CA ARG A 19 2.78 -17.27 4.22
C ARG A 19 2.37 -15.87 4.65
N VAL A 20 3.23 -15.14 5.37
CA VAL A 20 2.97 -13.74 5.72
C VAL A 20 3.07 -12.87 4.47
N ILE A 21 4.13 -13.02 3.68
CA ILE A 21 4.33 -12.26 2.44
C ILE A 21 3.16 -12.51 1.48
N GLU A 22 2.78 -13.77 1.28
CA GLU A 22 1.62 -14.15 0.45
C GLU A 22 0.32 -13.48 0.94
N ASN A 23 0.00 -13.64 2.23
CA ASN A 23 -1.20 -13.04 2.84
C ASN A 23 -1.21 -11.51 2.71
N LEU A 24 -0.05 -10.88 2.85
CA LEU A 24 0.09 -9.44 2.72
C LEU A 24 -0.19 -9.00 1.28
N LEU A 25 0.45 -9.64 0.30
CA LEU A 25 0.29 -9.32 -1.12
C LEU A 25 -1.16 -9.47 -1.61
N ILE A 26 -1.88 -10.50 -1.15
CA ILE A 26 -3.31 -10.69 -1.49
C ILE A 26 -4.25 -9.77 -0.71
N GLY A 27 -3.76 -9.10 0.34
CA GLY A 27 -4.54 -8.14 1.13
C GLY A 27 -5.28 -8.72 2.34
N LYS A 28 -4.83 -9.86 2.88
CA LYS A 28 -5.42 -10.47 4.07
C LYS A 28 -5.04 -9.69 5.34
N ARG A 29 -6.02 -9.02 5.95
CA ARG A 29 -5.82 -8.10 7.08
C ARG A 29 -5.92 -8.77 8.47
N SER A 30 -5.34 -9.96 8.66
CA SER A 30 -5.25 -10.50 10.02
C SER A 30 -4.19 -9.75 10.83
N VAL A 31 -4.36 -9.62 12.15
CA VAL A 31 -3.37 -8.95 13.01
C VAL A 31 -1.97 -9.53 12.84
N SER A 32 -1.85 -10.86 12.69
CA SER A 32 -0.55 -11.50 12.43
C SER A 32 0.06 -11.06 11.11
N THR A 33 -0.74 -10.96 10.04
CA THR A 33 -0.25 -10.52 8.72
C THR A 33 0.15 -9.06 8.75
N LEU A 34 -0.67 -8.20 9.35
CA LEU A 34 -0.38 -6.76 9.46
C LEU A 34 0.83 -6.49 10.37
N TYR A 35 0.93 -7.18 11.50
CA TYR A 35 2.06 -7.05 12.41
C TYR A 35 3.37 -7.41 11.72
N TRP A 36 3.44 -8.58 11.08
CA TRP A 36 4.66 -8.98 10.37
C TRP A 36 4.90 -8.16 9.11
N GLY A 37 3.85 -7.72 8.42
CA GLY A 37 3.97 -6.75 7.33
C GLY A 37 4.62 -5.44 7.78
N MET A 38 4.30 -4.96 8.99
CA MET A 38 4.96 -3.81 9.61
C MET A 38 6.43 -4.12 9.95
N ARG A 39 6.69 -5.26 10.61
CA ARG A 39 8.07 -5.66 10.99
C ARG A 39 8.98 -5.92 9.80
N TYR A 40 8.43 -6.36 8.66
CA TYR A 40 9.17 -6.60 7.43
C TYR A 40 9.30 -5.36 6.54
N ASP A 41 8.71 -4.22 6.94
CA ASP A 41 8.59 -3.00 6.13
C ASP A 41 7.92 -3.26 4.76
N LEU A 42 6.87 -4.08 4.78
CA LEU A 42 6.14 -4.48 3.58
C LEU A 42 4.68 -3.99 3.57
N LEU A 43 4.23 -3.18 4.53
CA LEU A 43 2.83 -2.72 4.60
C LEU A 43 2.37 -2.03 3.31
N ASN A 44 3.26 -1.33 2.61
CA ASN A 44 2.94 -0.64 1.35
C ASN A 44 2.50 -1.62 0.23
N TRP A 45 2.91 -2.87 0.34
CA TRP A 45 2.55 -3.97 -0.57
C TRP A 45 1.22 -4.66 -0.22
N LEU A 46 0.57 -4.26 0.87
CA LEU A 46 -0.71 -4.85 1.30
C LEU A 46 -1.74 -4.77 0.16
N GLY A 47 -2.22 -5.94 -0.29
CA GLY A 47 -3.22 -6.04 -1.36
C GLY A 47 -2.72 -5.54 -2.72
N TYR A 48 -1.41 -5.54 -2.99
CA TYR A 48 -0.86 -5.20 -4.31
C TYR A 48 -1.15 -6.29 -5.35
N GLN A 49 -1.03 -7.57 -4.98
CA GLN A 49 -1.28 -8.71 -5.86
C GLN A 49 -2.51 -9.51 -5.39
N LYS A 50 -3.71 -8.91 -5.49
CA LYS A 50 -4.98 -9.52 -5.01
C LYS A 50 -5.31 -10.87 -5.65
N HIS A 51 -4.75 -11.15 -6.82
CA HIS A 51 -5.00 -12.38 -7.59
C HIS A 51 -3.87 -13.40 -7.49
N LEU A 52 -2.83 -13.13 -6.67
CA LEU A 52 -1.76 -14.09 -6.44
C LEU A 52 -2.33 -15.38 -5.86
N THR A 53 -2.10 -16.47 -6.58
CA THR A 53 -2.51 -17.81 -6.16
C THR A 53 -1.46 -18.48 -5.30
N ARG A 54 -1.90 -19.51 -4.56
CA ARG A 54 -1.02 -20.33 -3.74
C ARG A 54 0.03 -21.06 -4.60
N GLU A 55 -0.40 -21.58 -5.75
CA GLU A 55 0.45 -22.29 -6.70
C GLU A 55 1.53 -21.37 -7.26
N GLU A 56 1.18 -20.14 -7.69
CA GLU A 56 2.19 -19.17 -8.16
C GLU A 56 3.23 -18.82 -7.08
N MET A 57 2.81 -18.71 -5.82
CA MET A 57 3.74 -18.47 -4.70
C MET A 57 4.65 -19.68 -4.46
N GLU A 58 4.11 -20.90 -4.47
CA GLU A 58 4.88 -22.13 -4.28
C GLU A 58 5.87 -22.36 -5.42
N THR A 59 5.45 -22.15 -6.67
CA THR A 59 6.33 -22.20 -7.85
C THR A 59 7.44 -21.17 -7.75
N ALA A 60 7.13 -19.91 -7.40
CA ALA A 60 8.17 -18.89 -7.24
C ALA A 60 9.20 -19.27 -6.16
N VAL A 61 8.75 -19.84 -5.04
CA VAL A 61 9.65 -20.30 -3.98
C VAL A 61 10.53 -21.46 -4.46
N ALA A 62 9.95 -22.44 -5.15
CA ALA A 62 10.69 -23.58 -5.70
C ALA A 62 11.74 -23.12 -6.72
N ASP A 63 11.35 -22.30 -7.69
CA ASP A 63 12.24 -21.78 -8.73
C ASP A 63 13.40 -20.96 -8.13
N THR A 64 13.13 -20.13 -7.12
CA THR A 64 14.17 -19.34 -6.44
C THR A 64 15.12 -20.23 -5.61
N ALA A 65 14.61 -21.31 -5.01
CA ALA A 65 15.43 -22.26 -4.26
C ALA A 65 16.31 -23.11 -5.20
N ASP A 66 15.76 -23.56 -6.33
CA ASP A 66 16.49 -24.31 -7.36
C ASP A 66 17.62 -23.48 -8.00
N GLN A 67 17.44 -22.16 -8.08
CA GLN A 67 18.49 -21.21 -8.48
C GLN A 67 19.56 -20.98 -7.39
N GLY A 68 19.40 -21.55 -6.19
CA GLY A 68 20.32 -21.38 -5.07
C GLY A 68 20.27 -19.99 -4.42
N LEU A 69 19.22 -19.19 -4.69
CA LEU A 69 19.10 -17.82 -4.18
C LEU A 69 18.49 -17.77 -2.77
N ILE A 70 17.72 -18.79 -2.38
CA ILE A 70 17.14 -18.90 -1.04
C ILE A 70 17.36 -20.28 -0.43
N THR A 71 17.28 -20.33 0.89
CA THR A 71 17.06 -21.56 1.66
C THR A 71 15.70 -21.48 2.33
N VAL A 72 14.98 -22.60 2.40
CA VAL A 72 13.65 -22.66 3.00
C VAL A 72 13.65 -23.66 4.15
N ASN A 73 13.38 -23.19 5.37
CA ASN A 73 13.25 -23.99 6.58
C ASN A 73 11.96 -23.57 7.33
N ASP A 74 11.13 -24.53 7.75
CA ASP A 74 9.88 -24.27 8.50
C ASP A 74 8.99 -23.16 7.90
N LEU A 75 8.81 -23.20 6.57
CA LEU A 75 8.03 -22.20 5.80
C LEU A 75 8.60 -20.76 5.85
N GLN A 76 9.84 -20.61 6.30
CA GLN A 76 10.60 -19.37 6.25
C GLN A 76 11.66 -19.45 5.16
N ALA A 77 11.80 -18.37 4.39
CA ALA A 77 12.86 -18.23 3.40
C ALA A 77 13.92 -17.25 3.91
N ALA A 78 15.19 -17.63 3.75
CA ALA A 78 16.36 -16.78 3.95
C ALA A 78 17.13 -16.67 2.64
N LEU A 79 17.59 -15.46 2.30
CA LEU A 79 18.47 -15.26 1.15
C LEU A 79 19.82 -15.95 1.40
N THR A 80 20.36 -16.61 0.39
CA THR A 80 21.75 -17.06 0.37
C THR A 80 22.67 -15.88 0.03
N PRO A 81 24.00 -16.02 0.17
CA PRO A 81 24.92 -15.00 -0.35
C PRO A 81 24.69 -14.66 -1.83
N ALA A 82 24.33 -15.65 -2.65
CA ALA A 82 23.95 -15.45 -4.05
C ALA A 82 22.63 -14.68 -4.19
N GLY A 83 21.63 -15.00 -3.37
CA GLY A 83 20.36 -14.27 -3.32
C GLY A 83 20.52 -12.80 -2.92
N ILE A 84 21.38 -12.50 -1.94
CA ILE A 84 21.69 -11.12 -1.53
C ILE A 84 22.37 -10.37 -2.69
N ALA A 85 23.36 -10.98 -3.34
CA ALA A 85 24.04 -10.38 -4.48
C ALA A 85 23.07 -10.08 -5.63
N GLN A 86 22.17 -11.01 -5.95
CA GLN A 86 21.12 -10.82 -6.95
C GLN A 86 20.16 -9.70 -6.54
N GLN A 87 19.68 -9.71 -5.29
CA GLN A 87 18.78 -8.66 -4.78
C GLN A 87 19.42 -7.26 -4.89
N THR A 88 20.70 -7.13 -4.56
CA THR A 88 21.44 -5.85 -4.71
C THR A 88 21.63 -5.47 -6.18
N ALA A 89 21.95 -6.41 -7.07
CA ALA A 89 22.05 -6.14 -8.50
C ALA A 89 20.71 -5.65 -9.06
N ASP A 90 19.62 -6.32 -8.69
CA ASP A 90 18.26 -5.99 -9.09
C ASP A 90 17.82 -4.60 -8.63
N GLN A 91 18.27 -4.11 -7.46
CA GLN A 91 17.94 -2.74 -7.01
C GLN A 91 18.42 -1.65 -7.96
N SER A 92 19.51 -1.91 -8.70
CA SER A 92 20.07 -0.96 -9.68
C SER A 92 19.44 -1.06 -11.07
N VAL A 93 18.80 -2.19 -11.37
CA VAL A 93 18.24 -2.50 -12.69
C VAL A 93 16.73 -2.34 -12.71
N HIS A 94 16.05 -2.82 -11.66
CA HIS A 94 14.60 -2.85 -11.57
C HIS A 94 14.04 -1.65 -10.84
N TYR A 95 12.84 -1.27 -11.28
CA TYR A 95 12.13 -0.13 -10.70
C TYR A 95 11.81 -0.32 -9.20
N GLN A 96 12.16 0.67 -8.39
CA GLN A 96 11.90 0.72 -6.95
C GLN A 96 10.81 1.75 -6.64
N PRO A 97 9.64 1.33 -6.14
CA PRO A 97 8.52 2.25 -5.91
C PRO A 97 8.80 3.21 -4.74
N GLN A 98 8.35 4.45 -4.86
CA GLN A 98 8.63 5.53 -3.91
C GLN A 98 7.41 5.99 -3.11
N ALA A 99 6.20 5.71 -3.59
CA ALA A 99 4.95 6.21 -3.00
C ALA A 99 3.84 5.15 -2.95
N LEU A 100 4.18 3.86 -3.03
CA LEU A 100 3.19 2.77 -3.04
C LEU A 100 2.28 2.76 -1.80
N ASP A 101 2.73 3.35 -0.69
CA ASP A 101 1.95 3.56 0.54
C ASP A 101 0.67 4.38 0.30
N ILE A 102 0.66 5.27 -0.69
CA ILE A 102 -0.49 6.12 -1.01
C ILE A 102 -1.71 5.28 -1.41
N ARG A 103 -1.53 4.07 -1.96
CA ARG A 103 -2.65 3.14 -2.23
C ARG A 103 -3.46 2.79 -0.99
N LEU A 104 -2.86 2.86 0.19
CA LEU A 104 -3.55 2.58 1.45
C LEU A 104 -4.42 3.75 1.91
N SER A 105 -4.22 4.95 1.37
CA SER A 105 -4.92 6.17 1.76
C SER A 105 -5.68 6.87 0.62
N VAL A 106 -5.51 6.40 -0.61
CA VAL A 106 -6.21 6.89 -1.80
C VAL A 106 -6.64 5.72 -2.68
N ASP A 107 -7.86 5.76 -3.22
CA ASP A 107 -8.30 4.84 -4.26
C ASP A 107 -7.64 5.19 -5.60
N ILE A 108 -6.43 4.68 -5.79
CA ILE A 108 -5.57 4.93 -6.95
C ILE A 108 -6.20 4.47 -8.29
N PRO A 109 -6.84 3.29 -8.40
CA PRO A 109 -7.55 2.91 -9.62
C PRO A 109 -8.63 3.92 -10.04
N GLN A 110 -9.41 4.43 -9.08
CA GLN A 110 -10.44 5.43 -9.36
C GLN A 110 -9.83 6.79 -9.72
N PHE A 111 -8.73 7.18 -9.06
CA PHE A 111 -8.00 8.40 -9.41
C PHE A 111 -7.46 8.33 -10.84
N TRP A 112 -6.90 7.18 -11.24
CA TRP A 112 -6.37 6.98 -12.59
C TRP A 112 -7.46 7.11 -13.65
N GLN A 113 -8.62 6.47 -13.44
CA GLN A 113 -9.77 6.61 -14.35
C GLN A 113 -10.21 8.06 -14.51
N ARG A 114 -10.24 8.83 -13.41
CA ARG A 114 -10.59 10.26 -13.47
C ARG A 114 -9.55 11.07 -14.22
N LEU A 115 -8.27 10.79 -14.01
CA LEU A 115 -7.18 11.47 -14.69
C LEU A 115 -7.21 11.20 -16.20
N LEU A 116 -7.32 9.95 -16.62
CA LEU A 116 -7.45 9.57 -18.03
C LEU A 116 -8.65 10.25 -18.70
N LEU A 117 -9.82 10.22 -18.05
CA LEU A 117 -11.01 10.89 -18.56
C LEU A 117 -10.82 12.42 -18.63
N ALA A 118 -10.19 13.03 -17.63
CA ALA A 118 -9.90 14.46 -17.64
C ALA A 118 -8.97 14.87 -18.80
N VAL A 119 -7.90 14.10 -19.02
CA VAL A 119 -6.98 14.31 -20.15
C VAL A 119 -7.71 14.20 -21.48
N GLN A 120 -8.51 13.14 -21.66
CA GLN A 120 -9.27 12.95 -22.89
C GLN A 120 -10.27 14.11 -23.13
N VAL A 121 -11.03 14.51 -22.11
CA VAL A 121 -12.00 15.61 -22.19
C VAL A 121 -11.33 16.91 -22.60
N VAL A 122 -10.17 17.23 -22.01
CA VAL A 122 -9.43 18.46 -22.30
C VAL A 122 -8.83 18.41 -23.71
N SER A 123 -8.29 17.27 -24.12
CA SER A 123 -7.75 17.07 -25.47
C SER A 123 -8.85 17.24 -26.52
N GLU A 124 -9.97 16.54 -26.40
CA GLU A 124 -11.07 16.67 -27.37
C GLU A 124 -11.64 18.10 -27.40
N TYR A 125 -11.73 18.74 -26.24
CA TYR A 125 -12.14 20.14 -26.14
C TYR A 125 -11.19 21.12 -26.85
N SER A 126 -9.86 20.91 -26.74
CA SER A 126 -8.88 21.77 -27.42
C SER A 126 -8.93 21.65 -28.94
N TYR A 127 -9.39 20.52 -29.47
CA TYR A 127 -9.65 20.30 -30.90
C TYR A 127 -11.09 20.64 -31.31
N HIS A 128 -11.88 21.25 -30.42
CA HIS A 128 -13.29 21.55 -30.62
C HIS A 128 -14.17 20.33 -30.98
N ASN A 129 -13.72 19.11 -30.66
CA ASN A 129 -14.45 17.90 -30.91
C ASN A 129 -15.48 17.66 -29.80
N ARG A 130 -16.77 17.73 -30.17
CA ARG A 130 -17.90 17.51 -29.25
C ARG A 130 -18.52 16.12 -29.40
N GLN A 131 -18.09 15.35 -30.41
CA GLN A 131 -18.62 14.03 -30.74
C GLN A 131 -17.49 13.00 -30.66
N TYR A 132 -17.20 12.58 -29.43
CA TYR A 132 -16.22 11.51 -29.17
C TYR A 132 -16.81 10.48 -28.21
N TYR A 133 -16.19 9.31 -28.17
CA TYR A 133 -16.54 8.26 -27.21
C TYR A 133 -15.69 8.45 -25.95
N PRO A 134 -16.27 8.93 -24.83
CA PRO A 134 -15.52 9.09 -23.61
C PRO A 134 -15.09 7.74 -23.06
N LEU A 135 -13.92 7.70 -22.42
CA LEU A 135 -13.43 6.54 -21.70
C LEU A 135 -14.50 6.07 -20.71
N ARG A 136 -14.69 4.75 -20.65
CA ARG A 136 -15.68 4.13 -19.76
C ARG A 136 -15.26 4.33 -18.32
N ALA A 137 -15.84 5.34 -17.68
CA ALA A 137 -15.77 5.56 -16.25
C ALA A 137 -17.16 5.39 -15.63
N ASP A 138 -17.23 5.03 -14.36
CA ASP A 138 -18.50 4.99 -13.64
C ASP A 138 -19.15 6.38 -13.52
N TYR A 139 -20.44 6.41 -13.17
CA TYR A 139 -21.19 7.66 -13.07
C TYR A 139 -20.59 8.65 -12.05
N ARG A 140 -20.00 8.17 -10.96
CA ARG A 140 -19.42 9.03 -9.92
C ARG A 140 -18.18 9.74 -10.45
N ASN A 141 -17.30 9.02 -11.13
CA ASN A 141 -16.11 9.56 -11.76
C ASN A 141 -16.44 10.57 -12.85
N GLN A 142 -17.39 10.24 -13.74
CA GLN A 142 -17.83 11.17 -14.79
C GLN A 142 -18.35 12.48 -14.21
N ARG A 143 -19.13 12.41 -13.11
CA ARG A 143 -19.65 13.60 -12.45
C ARG A 143 -18.54 14.47 -11.88
N VAL A 144 -17.54 13.88 -11.22
CA VAL A 144 -16.39 14.63 -10.68
C VAL A 144 -15.61 15.32 -11.80
N VAL A 145 -15.30 14.60 -12.89
CA VAL A 145 -14.56 15.19 -14.02
C VAL A 145 -15.37 16.30 -14.70
N LYS A 146 -16.69 16.13 -14.89
CA LYS A 146 -17.55 17.19 -15.44
C LYS A 146 -17.57 18.45 -14.58
N GLN A 147 -17.68 18.30 -13.26
CA GLN A 147 -17.67 19.42 -12.32
C GLN A 147 -16.32 20.13 -12.33
N TRP A 148 -15.23 19.37 -12.27
CA TRP A 148 -13.87 19.89 -12.36
C TRP A 148 -13.64 20.64 -13.68
N PHE A 149 -13.98 20.04 -14.82
CA PHE A 149 -13.81 20.65 -16.14
C PHE A 149 -14.63 21.93 -16.27
N SER A 150 -15.88 21.94 -15.81
CA SER A 150 -16.73 23.13 -15.87
C SER A 150 -16.16 24.29 -15.04
N ALA A 151 -15.49 24.01 -13.93
CA ALA A 151 -14.89 25.03 -13.07
C ALA A 151 -13.60 25.63 -13.65
N HIS A 152 -12.86 24.87 -14.48
CA HIS A 152 -11.56 25.28 -15.04
C HIS A 152 -11.61 25.50 -16.55
N LYS A 153 -12.80 25.53 -17.16
CA LYS A 153 -12.97 25.53 -18.62
C LYS A 153 -12.23 26.66 -19.34
N ALA A 154 -12.00 27.79 -18.68
CA ALA A 154 -11.36 28.97 -19.25
C ALA A 154 -9.86 28.77 -19.55
N ASP A 155 -9.15 27.98 -18.75
CA ASP A 155 -7.70 27.86 -18.78
C ASP A 155 -7.19 26.40 -18.79
N VAL A 156 -8.08 25.41 -18.63
CA VAL A 156 -7.73 23.98 -18.51
C VAL A 156 -6.93 23.41 -19.69
N THR A 157 -7.10 23.96 -20.90
CA THR A 157 -6.31 23.56 -22.08
C THR A 157 -4.84 23.91 -21.98
N THR A 158 -4.48 24.85 -21.09
CA THR A 158 -3.10 25.24 -20.79
C THR A 158 -2.64 24.63 -19.47
N THR A 159 -3.47 24.75 -18.42
CA THR A 159 -3.07 24.36 -17.07
C THR A 159 -2.97 22.85 -16.84
N LEU A 160 -3.78 22.02 -17.51
CA LEU A 160 -3.65 20.56 -17.40
C LEU A 160 -2.34 20.05 -18.04
N PRO A 161 -2.00 20.41 -19.30
CA PRO A 161 -0.74 19.98 -19.90
C PRO A 161 0.49 20.47 -19.13
N GLU A 162 0.48 21.72 -18.63
CA GLU A 162 1.55 22.26 -17.79
C GLU A 162 1.71 21.45 -16.50
N ALA A 163 0.62 21.16 -15.79
CA ALA A 163 0.66 20.39 -14.56
C ALA A 163 1.20 18.96 -14.76
N LEU A 164 0.78 18.29 -15.85
CA LEU A 164 1.30 16.97 -16.20
C LEU A 164 2.76 17.02 -16.60
N THR A 165 3.17 18.01 -17.38
CA THR A 165 4.57 18.20 -17.79
C THR A 165 5.47 18.41 -16.59
N LEU A 166 5.08 19.29 -15.66
CA LEU A 166 5.81 19.55 -14.42
C LEU A 166 5.95 18.28 -13.57
N PHE A 167 4.90 17.47 -13.46
CA PHE A 167 4.99 16.19 -12.77
C PHE A 167 5.95 15.23 -13.48
N LEU A 168 5.80 15.02 -14.79
CA LEU A 168 6.61 14.07 -15.56
C LEU A 168 8.09 14.44 -15.58
N GLN A 169 8.43 15.74 -15.53
CA GLN A 169 9.82 16.21 -15.41
C GLN A 169 10.50 15.81 -14.09
N THR A 170 9.73 15.45 -13.05
CA THR A 170 10.27 14.93 -11.79
C THR A 170 10.53 13.42 -11.82
N GLN A 171 10.05 12.73 -12.86
CA GLN A 171 10.12 11.27 -12.95
C GLN A 171 11.32 10.82 -13.80
N PRO A 172 11.86 9.62 -13.57
CA PRO A 172 12.82 9.01 -14.49
C PRO A 172 12.24 8.93 -15.90
N THR A 173 13.06 9.14 -16.94
CA THR A 173 12.61 9.16 -18.35
C THR A 173 11.75 7.95 -18.72
N THR A 174 12.17 6.74 -18.33
CA THR A 174 11.40 5.51 -18.60
C THR A 174 9.99 5.52 -17.98
N VAL A 175 9.85 6.10 -16.78
CA VAL A 175 8.55 6.24 -16.10
C VAL A 175 7.71 7.32 -16.79
N ALA A 176 8.33 8.45 -17.14
CA ALA A 176 7.65 9.55 -17.82
C ALA A 176 7.13 9.13 -19.20
N ASP A 177 7.96 8.43 -19.99
CA ASP A 177 7.61 7.91 -21.31
C ASP A 177 6.50 6.86 -21.22
N LEU A 178 6.57 5.95 -20.25
CA LEU A 178 5.51 4.97 -19.99
C LEU A 178 4.21 5.69 -19.64
N PHE A 179 4.23 6.59 -18.65
CA PHE A 179 3.03 7.29 -18.21
C PHE A 179 2.39 8.13 -19.32
N GLY A 180 3.21 8.85 -20.10
CA GLY A 180 2.75 9.64 -21.24
C GLY A 180 2.09 8.81 -22.33
N GLN A 181 2.65 7.63 -22.65
CA GLN A 181 2.07 6.72 -23.65
C GLN A 181 0.77 6.05 -23.22
N LEU A 182 0.48 5.99 -21.91
CA LEU A 182 -0.81 5.51 -21.41
C LEU A 182 -1.93 6.55 -21.57
N LEU A 183 -1.59 7.84 -21.71
CA LEU A 183 -2.57 8.89 -21.89
C LEU A 183 -3.21 8.80 -23.28
N MET A 184 -4.48 9.17 -23.35
CA MET A 184 -5.25 9.21 -24.60
C MET A 184 -5.81 10.61 -24.85
N GLY A 185 -5.96 10.97 -26.12
CA GLY A 185 -6.47 12.25 -26.54
C GLY A 185 -7.06 12.21 -27.95
N HIS A 186 -7.31 13.38 -28.51
CA HIS A 186 -7.81 13.53 -29.87
C HIS A 186 -6.89 12.83 -30.87
N ASP A 187 -7.46 11.91 -31.67
CA ASP A 187 -6.77 11.06 -32.65
C ASP A 187 -5.54 10.30 -32.14
N THR A 188 -5.34 10.23 -30.82
CA THR A 188 -4.18 9.61 -30.18
C THR A 188 -4.67 8.54 -29.19
N PRO A 189 -4.69 7.26 -29.59
CA PRO A 189 -5.03 6.18 -28.67
C PRO A 189 -3.93 6.01 -27.63
N GLY A 190 -4.31 5.82 -26.37
CA GLY A 190 -3.36 5.39 -25.33
C GLY A 190 -2.96 3.93 -25.54
N TYR A 191 -1.70 3.60 -25.26
CA TYR A 191 -1.19 2.24 -25.33
C TYR A 191 -1.62 1.42 -24.10
N THR A 192 -1.68 0.10 -24.26
CA THR A 192 -1.77 -0.82 -23.12
C THR A 192 -0.38 -1.18 -22.62
N LEU A 193 -0.25 -1.54 -21.32
CA LEU A 193 1.02 -2.03 -20.78
C LEU A 193 1.57 -3.23 -21.55
N ARG A 194 0.70 -4.11 -22.09
CA ARG A 194 1.16 -5.23 -22.91
C ARG A 194 1.84 -4.74 -24.19
N GLN A 195 1.23 -3.80 -24.91
CA GLN A 195 1.82 -3.22 -26.12
C GLN A 195 3.15 -2.52 -25.82
N LEU A 196 3.24 -1.79 -24.70
CA LEU A 196 4.48 -1.10 -24.30
C LEU A 196 5.62 -2.06 -23.92
N THR A 197 5.31 -3.31 -23.56
CA THR A 197 6.29 -4.31 -23.12
C THR A 197 6.58 -5.37 -24.18
N GLU A 198 5.95 -5.31 -25.35
CA GLU A 198 6.15 -6.27 -26.46
C GLU A 198 7.61 -6.34 -26.95
N ALA A 199 8.34 -5.22 -26.88
CA ALA A 199 9.76 -5.15 -27.26
C ALA A 199 10.71 -5.87 -26.26
N GLY A 200 10.21 -6.32 -25.11
CA GLY A 200 10.95 -7.16 -24.16
C GLY A 200 11.95 -6.43 -23.25
N THR A 201 12.00 -5.11 -23.26
CA THR A 201 12.92 -4.32 -22.41
C THR A 201 12.50 -4.24 -20.94
N MET A 202 11.21 -4.48 -20.64
CA MET A 202 10.67 -4.55 -19.29
C MET A 202 9.51 -5.54 -19.23
N THR A 203 9.24 -6.11 -18.06
CA THR A 203 8.11 -7.03 -17.89
C THR A 203 6.79 -6.27 -17.69
N VAL A 204 5.65 -6.88 -18.02
CA VAL A 204 4.32 -6.30 -17.75
C VAL A 204 4.13 -5.96 -16.26
N ALA A 205 4.65 -6.81 -15.36
CA ALA A 205 4.51 -6.60 -13.92
C ALA A 205 5.36 -5.42 -13.41
N GLU A 206 6.54 -5.21 -14.01
CA GLU A 206 7.38 -4.03 -13.73
C GLU A 206 6.73 -2.75 -14.27
N ALA A 207 6.23 -2.79 -15.51
CA ALA A 207 5.48 -1.69 -16.11
C ALA A 207 4.24 -1.31 -15.27
N GLN A 208 3.52 -2.30 -14.74
CA GLN A 208 2.38 -2.09 -13.84
C GLN A 208 2.78 -1.46 -12.50
N LEU A 209 3.95 -1.82 -11.96
CA LEU A 209 4.49 -1.21 -10.74
C LEU A 209 4.88 0.24 -10.99
N MET A 210 5.54 0.53 -12.11
CA MET A 210 5.89 1.89 -12.55
C MET A 210 4.64 2.76 -12.73
N GLU A 211 3.62 2.27 -13.45
CA GLU A 211 2.34 2.97 -13.61
C GLU A 211 1.72 3.27 -12.25
N THR A 212 1.55 2.23 -11.41
CA THR A 212 0.88 2.36 -10.12
C THR A 212 1.60 3.36 -9.22
N ASP A 213 2.93 3.26 -9.11
CA ASP A 213 3.72 4.14 -8.26
C ASP A 213 3.75 5.58 -8.80
N ALA A 214 3.85 5.79 -10.12
CA ALA A 214 3.76 7.12 -10.71
C ALA A 214 2.41 7.80 -10.41
N ILE A 215 1.30 7.05 -10.50
CA ILE A 215 -0.03 7.56 -10.12
C ILE A 215 -0.07 7.88 -8.62
N CYS A 216 0.55 7.06 -7.77
CA CYS A 216 0.67 7.32 -6.33
C CYS A 216 1.47 8.59 -6.03
N GLN A 217 2.63 8.76 -6.68
CA GLN A 217 3.46 9.96 -6.56
C GLN A 217 2.69 11.21 -6.98
N PHE A 218 1.92 11.12 -8.07
CA PHE A 218 1.11 12.24 -8.51
C PHE A 218 -0.01 12.55 -7.52
N ALA A 219 -0.75 11.54 -7.03
CA ALA A 219 -1.76 11.73 -5.99
C ALA A 219 -1.17 12.37 -4.72
N LYS A 220 0.03 11.94 -4.29
CA LYS A 220 0.76 12.52 -3.16
C LYS A 220 1.07 14.00 -3.38
N GLN A 221 1.57 14.37 -4.55
CA GLN A 221 1.83 15.77 -4.92
C GLN A 221 0.55 16.61 -4.84
N LEU A 222 -0.56 16.11 -5.38
CA LEU A 222 -1.86 16.79 -5.34
C LEU A 222 -2.41 16.96 -3.91
N MET A 223 -2.21 15.96 -3.04
CA MET A 223 -2.59 16.04 -1.63
C MET A 223 -1.80 17.12 -0.89
N GLN A 224 -0.53 17.31 -1.24
CA GLN A 224 0.38 18.30 -0.65
C GLN A 224 0.21 19.72 -1.23
N ALA A 225 -0.50 19.87 -2.35
CA ALA A 225 -0.71 21.16 -3.02
C ALA A 225 -2.21 21.55 -3.04
N PRO A 226 -2.74 22.22 -1.99
CA PRO A 226 -4.16 22.61 -1.88
C PRO A 226 -4.75 23.38 -3.06
N ASN A 227 -3.93 24.19 -3.73
CA ASN A 227 -4.36 25.04 -4.84
C ASN A 227 -4.07 24.43 -6.22
N HIS A 228 -3.62 23.18 -6.29
CA HIS A 228 -3.29 22.55 -7.56
C HIS A 228 -4.54 22.29 -8.41
N VAL A 229 -4.50 22.66 -9.70
CA VAL A 229 -5.66 22.60 -10.61
C VAL A 229 -6.30 21.20 -10.73
N LEU A 230 -5.49 20.14 -10.62
CA LEU A 230 -5.93 18.74 -10.69
C LEU A 230 -6.32 18.13 -9.34
N ARG A 231 -6.11 18.81 -8.20
CA ARG A 231 -6.47 18.31 -6.87
C ARG A 231 -7.95 17.90 -6.75
N PRO A 232 -8.93 18.62 -7.33
CA PRO A 232 -10.34 18.21 -7.24
C PRO A 232 -10.64 16.81 -7.78
N LEU A 233 -9.77 16.24 -8.63
CA LEU A 233 -9.93 14.87 -9.10
C LEU A 233 -9.80 13.83 -7.97
N LEU A 234 -9.13 14.16 -6.87
CA LEU A 234 -9.02 13.32 -5.67
C LEU A 234 -10.27 13.33 -4.77
N ALA A 235 -11.27 14.18 -5.08
CA ALA A 235 -12.42 14.37 -4.21
C ALA A 235 -13.16 13.05 -3.91
N GLY A 236 -13.25 12.69 -2.64
CA GLY A 236 -13.93 11.47 -2.18
C GLY A 236 -13.19 10.16 -2.48
N LEU A 237 -11.91 10.22 -2.86
CA LEU A 237 -11.06 9.04 -3.04
C LEU A 237 -10.13 8.77 -1.85
N GLN A 238 -10.08 9.70 -0.89
CA GLN A 238 -9.31 9.53 0.33
C GLN A 238 -9.96 8.47 1.22
N GLN A 239 -9.14 7.59 1.77
CA GLN A 239 -9.53 6.51 2.66
C GLN A 239 -8.54 6.38 3.81
N SER A 240 -8.96 5.71 4.87
CA SER A 240 -8.06 5.38 5.98
C SER A 240 -7.34 4.05 5.69
N PRO A 241 -6.04 3.93 6.00
CA PRO A 241 -5.35 2.64 6.00
C PRO A 241 -5.89 1.69 7.07
N VAL A 242 -6.63 2.21 8.07
CA VAL A 242 -7.35 1.44 9.10
C VAL A 242 -8.78 1.21 8.65
N SER A 243 -9.29 -0.02 8.82
CA SER A 243 -10.69 -0.33 8.51
C SER A 243 -11.69 0.55 9.29
N ASP A 244 -12.83 0.88 8.68
CA ASP A 244 -13.89 1.67 9.33
C ASP A 244 -14.34 1.06 10.67
N SER A 245 -14.37 -0.27 10.73
CA SER A 245 -14.72 -1.00 11.95
C SER A 245 -13.66 -0.87 13.04
N ALA A 246 -12.37 -0.85 12.67
CA ALA A 246 -11.30 -0.62 13.61
C ALA A 246 -11.27 0.84 14.11
N LEU A 247 -11.46 1.82 13.21
CA LEU A 247 -11.61 3.23 13.59
C LEU A 247 -12.80 3.44 14.54
N ALA A 248 -13.96 2.84 14.24
CA ALA A 248 -15.12 2.92 15.12
C ALA A 248 -14.87 2.29 16.50
N THR A 249 -14.04 1.25 16.59
CA THR A 249 -13.61 0.66 17.88
C THR A 249 -12.74 1.63 18.65
N LEU A 250 -11.70 2.19 18.00
CA LEU A 250 -10.79 3.13 18.62
C LEU A 250 -11.53 4.38 19.12
N ASN A 251 -12.41 4.96 18.30
CA ASN A 251 -13.20 6.13 18.67
C ASN A 251 -14.11 5.85 19.87
N ALA A 252 -14.74 4.66 19.92
CA ALA A 252 -15.58 4.28 21.06
C ALA A 252 -14.76 4.13 22.35
N PHE A 253 -13.57 3.54 22.25
CA PHE A 253 -12.66 3.41 23.39
C PHE A 253 -12.16 4.77 23.88
N GLN A 254 -11.77 5.67 22.97
CA GLN A 254 -11.36 7.04 23.31
C GLN A 254 -12.48 7.88 23.94
N GLN A 255 -13.74 7.51 23.69
CA GLN A 255 -14.92 8.09 24.36
C GLN A 255 -15.18 7.50 25.75
N GLY A 256 -14.28 6.66 26.28
CA GLY A 256 -14.37 6.09 27.62
C GLY A 256 -15.19 4.80 27.71
N GLN A 257 -15.55 4.17 26.58
CA GLN A 257 -16.27 2.88 26.62
C GLN A 257 -15.32 1.72 26.92
N SER A 258 -15.75 0.80 27.78
CA SER A 258 -15.03 -0.45 28.04
C SER A 258 -15.11 -1.42 26.87
N PHE A 259 -14.22 -2.42 26.83
CA PHE A 259 -14.25 -3.45 25.79
C PHE A 259 -15.58 -4.21 25.74
N ASP A 260 -16.17 -4.50 26.90
CA ASP A 260 -17.48 -5.18 26.98
C ASP A 260 -18.61 -4.30 26.44
N GLN A 261 -18.61 -3.01 26.76
CA GLN A 261 -19.58 -2.05 26.22
C GLN A 261 -19.47 -1.96 24.69
N ILE A 262 -18.25 -1.88 24.16
CA ILE A 262 -18.01 -1.86 22.71
C ILE A 262 -18.47 -3.17 22.07
N SER A 263 -18.11 -4.31 22.66
CA SER A 263 -18.48 -5.65 22.21
C SER A 263 -20.00 -5.80 22.12
N GLN A 264 -20.74 -5.43 23.17
CA GLN A 264 -22.20 -5.53 23.22
C GLN A 264 -22.86 -4.56 22.23
N ARG A 265 -22.49 -3.27 22.27
CA ARG A 265 -23.11 -2.23 21.44
C ARG A 265 -22.90 -2.48 19.95
N ARG A 266 -21.71 -2.96 19.57
CA ARG A 266 -21.33 -3.21 18.18
C ARG A 266 -21.50 -4.66 17.74
N ARG A 267 -21.96 -5.55 18.63
CA ARG A 267 -22.12 -7.00 18.39
C ARG A 267 -20.84 -7.66 17.89
N LEU A 268 -19.70 -7.30 18.48
CA LEU A 268 -18.37 -7.83 18.15
C LEU A 268 -17.94 -8.84 19.22
N LYS A 269 -17.19 -9.88 18.85
CA LYS A 269 -16.51 -10.71 19.84
C LYS A 269 -15.45 -9.87 20.59
N PRO A 270 -15.17 -10.14 21.88
CA PRO A 270 -14.10 -9.44 22.62
C PRO A 270 -12.74 -9.53 21.91
N SER A 271 -12.42 -10.67 21.29
CA SER A 271 -11.22 -10.84 20.48
C SER A 271 -11.17 -9.87 19.29
N THR A 272 -12.30 -9.64 18.61
CA THR A 272 -12.40 -8.71 17.47
C THR A 272 -12.20 -7.26 17.91
N VAL A 273 -12.70 -6.87 19.08
CA VAL A 273 -12.43 -5.52 19.66
C VAL A 273 -10.92 -5.32 19.85
N ARG A 274 -10.23 -6.32 20.40
CA ARG A 274 -8.77 -6.28 20.60
C ARG A 274 -8.02 -6.25 19.27
N GLU A 275 -8.42 -7.07 18.29
CA GLU A 275 -7.81 -7.09 16.96
C GLU A 275 -7.94 -5.74 16.24
N HIS A 276 -9.10 -5.09 16.34
CA HIS A 276 -9.29 -3.75 15.80
C HIS A 276 -8.33 -2.71 16.41
N LEU A 277 -8.08 -2.77 17.72
CA LEU A 277 -7.14 -1.86 18.37
C LEU A 277 -5.69 -2.13 17.92
N LEU A 278 -5.33 -3.40 17.71
CA LEU A 278 -4.03 -3.77 17.14
C LEU A 278 -3.87 -3.29 15.69
N GLU A 279 -4.89 -3.44 14.86
CA GLU A 279 -4.90 -2.90 13.49
C GLU A 279 -4.69 -1.37 13.50
N ALA A 280 -5.45 -0.66 14.35
CA ALA A 280 -5.29 0.78 14.50
C ALA A 280 -3.87 1.16 14.95
N ALA A 281 -3.31 0.45 15.93
CA ALA A 281 -1.96 0.69 16.43
C ALA A 281 -0.85 0.49 15.38
N ILE A 282 -1.05 -0.45 14.46
CA ILE A 282 -0.12 -0.69 13.35
C ILE A 282 -0.08 0.52 12.42
N PHE A 283 -1.23 1.01 11.96
CA PHE A 283 -1.29 2.03 10.92
C PHE A 283 -1.26 3.48 11.42
N LEU A 284 -1.77 3.77 12.62
CA LEU A 284 -1.87 5.15 13.11
C LEU A 284 -0.62 5.58 13.89
N PRO A 285 -0.27 6.88 13.94
CA PRO A 285 0.82 7.37 14.77
C PRO A 285 0.68 6.93 16.23
N VAL A 286 1.82 6.82 16.95
CA VAL A 286 1.82 6.42 18.38
C VAL A 286 0.91 7.33 19.21
N THR A 287 0.88 8.62 18.90
CA THR A 287 0.05 9.64 19.58
C THR A 287 -1.45 9.46 19.39
N ALA A 288 -1.89 8.71 18.38
CA ALA A 288 -3.32 8.45 18.13
C ALA A 288 -3.87 7.29 18.97
N ILE A 289 -3.00 6.53 19.64
CA ILE A 289 -3.37 5.33 20.39
C ILE A 289 -3.20 5.61 21.89
N PRO A 290 -4.23 5.38 22.72
CA PRO A 290 -4.16 5.59 24.17
C PRO A 290 -3.40 4.46 24.88
N TYR A 291 -2.09 4.35 24.62
CA TYR A 291 -1.25 3.28 25.18
C TYR A 291 -1.26 3.24 26.71
N ASP A 292 -1.31 4.38 27.40
CA ASP A 292 -1.33 4.41 28.87
C ASP A 292 -2.58 3.74 29.47
N GLN A 293 -3.70 3.77 28.75
CA GLN A 293 -4.94 3.10 29.16
C GLN A 293 -4.95 1.62 28.76
N LEU A 294 -4.35 1.29 27.62
CA LEU A 294 -4.34 -0.07 27.06
C LEU A 294 -3.24 -0.95 27.65
N LEU A 295 -2.13 -0.34 28.06
CA LEU A 295 -0.95 -0.94 28.67
C LEU A 295 -0.59 -0.13 29.93
N PRO A 296 -1.26 -0.39 31.07
CA PRO A 296 -0.90 0.21 32.35
C PRO A 296 0.58 0.01 32.69
N THR A 297 1.13 0.92 33.49
CA THR A 297 2.56 0.98 33.84
C THR A 297 3.09 -0.36 34.37
N GLU A 298 2.30 -1.06 35.18
CA GLU A 298 2.68 -2.35 35.77
C GLU A 298 2.93 -3.40 34.69
N ILE A 299 2.11 -3.43 33.64
CA ILE A 299 2.27 -4.34 32.50
C ILE A 299 3.48 -3.94 31.67
N GLN A 300 3.68 -2.64 31.43
CA GLN A 300 4.85 -2.16 30.69
C GLN A 300 6.17 -2.47 31.41
N ASP A 301 6.19 -2.43 32.74
CA ASP A 301 7.37 -2.75 33.54
C ASP A 301 7.72 -4.24 33.45
N VAL A 302 6.72 -5.12 33.51
CA VAL A 302 6.90 -6.57 33.26
C VAL A 302 7.48 -6.80 31.87
N PHE A 303 6.92 -6.16 30.84
CA PHE A 303 7.41 -6.28 29.47
C PHE A 303 8.84 -5.74 29.33
N ARG A 304 9.16 -4.58 29.90
CA ARG A 304 10.52 -4.00 29.83
C ARG A 304 11.56 -4.91 30.48
N THR A 305 11.18 -5.65 31.52
CA THR A 305 12.07 -6.54 32.26
C THR A 305 12.28 -7.87 31.54
N ARG A 306 11.20 -8.46 31.01
CA ARG A 306 11.22 -9.83 30.48
C ARG A 306 11.46 -9.91 28.97
N LEU A 307 11.06 -8.89 28.21
CA LEU A 307 11.23 -8.83 26.75
C LEU A 307 12.51 -8.08 26.41
N THR A 308 13.64 -8.78 26.52
CA THR A 308 14.96 -8.27 26.16
C THR A 308 15.39 -8.78 24.78
N GLY A 309 16.29 -8.05 24.11
CA GLY A 309 16.78 -8.43 22.78
C GLY A 309 15.88 -7.98 21.61
N PRO A 310 16.13 -8.51 20.39
CA PRO A 310 15.39 -8.12 19.18
C PRO A 310 13.90 -8.44 19.28
N ILE A 311 13.06 -7.51 18.82
CA ILE A 311 11.59 -7.64 18.92
C ILE A 311 11.07 -8.86 18.12
N ASP A 312 11.76 -9.28 17.04
CA ASP A 312 11.38 -10.46 16.25
C ASP A 312 11.52 -11.78 17.01
N ASP A 313 12.38 -11.82 18.02
CA ASP A 313 12.64 -13.01 18.83
C ASP A 313 11.72 -13.09 20.05
N TRP A 314 10.91 -12.05 20.32
CA TRP A 314 10.02 -12.02 21.46
C TRP A 314 8.93 -13.09 21.36
N GLN A 315 8.82 -13.89 22.41
CA GLN A 315 7.82 -14.95 22.56
C GLN A 315 6.85 -14.60 23.67
N TYR A 316 5.56 -14.84 23.45
CA TYR A 316 4.52 -14.51 24.44
C TYR A 316 4.69 -15.33 25.72
N GLU A 317 5.22 -16.53 25.61
CA GLU A 317 5.52 -17.46 26.70
C GLU A 317 6.42 -16.85 27.78
N THR A 318 7.31 -15.93 27.41
CA THR A 318 8.23 -15.23 28.35
C THR A 318 7.50 -14.30 29.32
N VAL A 319 6.31 -13.85 28.95
CA VAL A 319 5.48 -12.91 29.71
C VAL A 319 4.10 -13.48 30.02
N ARG A 320 3.90 -14.77 29.74
CA ARG A 320 2.64 -15.44 29.97
C ARG A 320 2.42 -15.56 31.48
N ASP A 321 1.46 -14.80 31.96
CA ASP A 321 0.98 -14.76 33.34
C ASP A 321 -0.56 -14.68 33.28
N ASP A 322 -1.25 -15.00 34.36
CA ASP A 322 -2.72 -15.05 34.40
C ASP A 322 -3.35 -13.68 34.09
N ALA A 323 -2.60 -12.59 34.28
CA ALA A 323 -3.05 -11.22 34.04
C ALA A 323 -2.70 -10.65 32.65
N ILE A 324 -1.76 -11.26 31.91
CA ILE A 324 -1.26 -10.68 30.65
C ILE A 324 -1.83 -11.46 29.47
N GLU A 325 -2.65 -10.79 28.67
CA GLU A 325 -3.22 -11.36 27.47
C GLU A 325 -2.31 -11.16 26.25
N PHE A 326 -2.38 -12.09 25.29
CA PHE A 326 -1.58 -12.03 24.06
C PHE A 326 -1.72 -10.72 23.27
N TRP A 327 -2.90 -10.08 23.30
CA TRP A 327 -3.10 -8.82 22.59
C TRP A 327 -2.29 -7.67 23.22
N GLN A 328 -2.06 -7.67 24.54
CA GLN A 328 -1.24 -6.66 25.22
C GLN A 328 0.23 -6.84 24.87
N PHE A 329 0.71 -8.10 24.86
CA PHE A 329 2.04 -8.44 24.36
C PHE A 329 2.23 -7.93 22.92
N ARG A 330 1.25 -8.18 22.05
CA ARG A 330 1.30 -7.74 20.66
C ARG A 330 1.25 -6.22 20.53
N LEU A 331 0.42 -5.53 21.32
CA LEU A 331 0.31 -4.08 21.34
C LEU A 331 1.64 -3.44 21.79
N TYR A 332 2.28 -4.01 22.81
CA TYR A 332 3.59 -3.54 23.28
C TYR A 332 4.67 -3.74 22.20
N ALA A 333 4.68 -4.89 21.53
CA ALA A 333 5.58 -5.12 20.41
C ALA A 333 5.38 -4.10 19.27
N ILE A 334 4.13 -3.71 18.99
CA ILE A 334 3.82 -2.66 18.01
C ILE A 334 4.35 -1.30 18.46
N LEU A 335 4.08 -0.90 19.71
CA LEU A 335 4.58 0.35 20.28
C LEU A 335 6.11 0.45 20.15
N ARG A 336 6.82 -0.59 20.58
CA ARG A 336 8.29 -0.62 20.56
C ARG A 336 8.85 -0.57 19.14
N SER A 337 8.21 -1.25 18.19
CA SER A 337 8.61 -1.21 16.77
C SER A 337 8.52 0.18 16.14
N LYS A 338 7.72 1.10 16.70
CA LYS A 338 7.51 2.46 16.19
C LYS A 338 8.32 3.53 16.92
N GLN A 339 9.07 3.12 17.95
CA GLN A 339 9.97 3.95 18.75
C GLN A 339 11.45 3.64 18.50
N THR A 340 11.72 2.59 17.70
CA THR A 340 13.05 2.25 17.22
C THR A 340 13.29 2.97 15.91
#